data_AF-A0A7X7NZU8-F1
#
_entry.id   AF-A0A7X7NZU8-F1
#
_cell.length_a   1.000
_cell.length_b   1.000
_cell.length_c   1.000
_cell.angle_alpha   90.00
_cell.angle_beta   90.00
_cell.angle_gamma   90.00
#
_symmetry.space_group_name_H-M   'P 1'
#
loop_
_entity.id
_entity.type
_entity.pdbx_description
1 polymer ?
#
loop_
_entity_poly.entity_id
_entity_poly.type
_entity_poly.pdbx_seq_one_letter_code
_entity_poly.pdbx_strand_id
1 'polypeptide(L)'
;TSANNWLQSTWKKVKKTYVPYIYWALAYGGFYWYTIGKKFTVMDIIYGKTALHLYYMFYYMVFAILCPLLYLLPKTLRRYFLYFMILSNVAMTFILEISKTYHLHILTFSGPNPIKWWGFIAIGMLLGEYPQIREYIAKHARTCFYFAVALAVIGLVEPFLNNTVGYLFNKVALFPLAIGITLALAIYYSGENRPGTKLLSFVGNRTLGIYLGHFFLVDPLRNILLPGDRALVAIIVLFTCIAAKDIKDWFLFKLRESMGWETV
;
A
#
# COMPACT_ATOMS: atom_id res chain seq x y z
N THR A 1 25.66 -12.01 1.98
CA THR A 1 25.40 -11.27 0.72
C THR A 1 26.34 -10.08 0.69
N SER A 2 27.23 -9.94 -0.30
CA SER A 2 28.24 -8.86 -0.30
C SER A 2 27.58 -7.48 -0.42
N ALA A 3 28.17 -6.46 0.23
CA ALA A 3 27.65 -5.09 0.25
C ALA A 3 27.46 -4.48 -1.17
N ASN A 4 28.31 -4.89 -2.13
CA ASN A 4 28.22 -4.46 -3.52
C ASN A 4 26.93 -4.94 -4.22
N ASN A 5 26.47 -6.15 -3.94
CA ASN A 5 25.21 -6.67 -4.49
C ASN A 5 23.99 -5.96 -3.88
N TRP A 6 24.09 -5.52 -2.63
CA TRP A 6 23.05 -4.73 -1.98
C TRP A 6 22.94 -3.33 -2.60
N LEU A 7 24.06 -2.63 -2.79
CA LEU A 7 24.08 -1.30 -3.40
C LEU A 7 23.49 -1.29 -4.83
N GLN A 8 23.87 -2.24 -5.68
CA GLN A 8 23.31 -2.36 -7.03
C GLN A 8 21.81 -2.68 -7.02
N SER A 9 21.36 -3.59 -6.15
CA SER A 9 19.95 -3.94 -5.98
C SER A 9 19.12 -2.75 -5.48
N THR A 10 19.65 -2.02 -4.49
CA THR A 10 19.05 -0.81 -3.95
C THR A 10 18.93 0.27 -5.03
N TRP A 11 19.98 0.50 -5.81
CA TRP A 11 19.96 1.48 -6.90
C TRP A 11 18.91 1.15 -7.97
N LYS A 12 18.77 -0.13 -8.34
CA LYS A 12 17.72 -0.59 -9.26
C LYS A 12 16.32 -0.35 -8.70
N LYS A 13 16.11 -0.60 -7.40
CA LYS A 13 14.82 -0.33 -6.71
C LYS A 13 14.51 1.15 -6.61
N VAL A 14 15.50 1.98 -6.30
CA VAL A 14 15.38 3.44 -6.27
C VAL A 14 14.99 3.94 -7.65
N LYS A 15 15.70 3.56 -8.72
CA LYS A 15 15.32 3.95 -10.09
C LYS A 15 13.89 3.54 -10.44
N LYS A 16 13.49 2.30 -10.10
CA LYS A 16 12.15 1.78 -10.42
C LYS A 16 11.02 2.46 -9.62
N THR A 17 11.33 3.10 -8.49
CA THR A 17 10.32 3.65 -7.56
C THR A 17 10.34 5.17 -7.49
N TYR A 18 11.54 5.76 -7.40
CA TYR A 18 11.78 7.20 -7.26
C TYR A 18 11.50 7.96 -8.55
N VAL A 19 11.81 7.38 -9.70
CA VAL A 19 11.54 8.02 -11.00
C VAL A 19 10.03 8.17 -11.22
N PRO A 20 9.19 7.12 -11.08
CA PRO A 20 7.74 7.28 -11.06
C PRO A 20 7.25 8.27 -9.99
N TYR A 21 7.83 8.23 -8.79
CA TYR A 21 7.48 9.16 -7.72
C TYR A 21 7.69 10.63 -8.13
N ILE A 22 8.82 10.99 -8.73
CA ILE A 22 9.08 12.35 -9.20
C ILE A 22 8.05 12.76 -10.26
N TYR A 23 7.80 11.89 -11.26
CA TYR A 23 6.83 12.20 -12.32
C TYR A 23 5.45 12.51 -11.74
N TRP A 24 4.97 11.67 -10.82
CA TRP A 24 3.68 11.91 -10.17
C TRP A 24 3.72 13.12 -9.24
N ALA A 25 4.77 13.31 -8.44
CA ALA A 25 4.91 14.47 -7.55
C ALA A 25 4.85 15.79 -8.33
N LEU A 26 5.52 15.87 -9.49
CA LEU A 26 5.45 17.02 -10.37
C LEU A 26 4.07 17.20 -10.99
N ALA A 27 3.45 16.12 -11.50
CA ALA A 27 2.11 16.18 -12.08
C ALA A 27 1.06 16.65 -11.04
N TYR A 28 1.13 16.13 -9.82
CA TYR A 28 0.27 16.53 -8.72
C TYR A 28 0.53 17.96 -8.25
N GLY A 29 1.80 18.32 -8.07
CA GLY A 29 2.19 19.67 -7.68
C GLY A 29 1.70 20.71 -8.69
N GLY A 30 1.89 20.45 -9.99
CA GLY A 30 1.39 21.30 -11.07
C GLY A 30 -0.13 21.38 -11.11
N PHE A 31 -0.82 20.25 -10.98
CA PHE A 31 -2.29 20.22 -10.96
C PHE A 31 -2.88 21.04 -9.81
N TYR A 32 -2.39 20.85 -8.57
CA TYR A 32 -2.90 21.60 -7.42
C TYR A 32 -2.51 23.07 -7.43
N TRP A 33 -1.34 23.40 -7.98
CA TRP A 33 -0.94 24.77 -8.22
C TRP A 33 -1.89 25.46 -9.22
N TYR A 34 -2.23 24.81 -10.32
CA TYR A 34 -3.14 25.34 -11.33
C TYR A 34 -4.60 25.43 -10.87
N THR A 35 -5.10 24.39 -10.19
CA THR A 35 -6.53 24.28 -9.84
C THR A 35 -6.91 24.98 -8.54
N ILE A 36 -6.04 24.97 -7.53
CA ILE A 36 -6.33 25.48 -6.17
C ILE A 36 -5.35 26.60 -5.77
N GLY A 37 -4.36 26.95 -6.60
CA GLY A 37 -3.38 27.99 -6.29
C GLY A 37 -2.40 27.62 -5.17
N LYS A 38 -2.31 26.33 -4.80
CA LYS A 38 -1.46 25.89 -3.69
C LYS A 38 0.01 26.03 -4.06
N LYS A 39 0.82 26.63 -3.19
CA LYS A 39 2.28 26.72 -3.38
C LYS A 39 2.87 25.31 -3.45
N PHE A 40 3.64 25.04 -4.51
CA PHE A 40 4.36 23.80 -4.71
C PHE A 40 5.86 24.10 -4.73
N THR A 41 6.60 23.46 -3.81
CA THR A 41 8.04 23.68 -3.63
C THR A 41 8.82 22.37 -3.74
N VAL A 42 10.13 22.47 -3.93
CA VAL A 42 11.03 21.30 -3.92
C VAL A 42 10.94 20.53 -2.59
N MET A 43 10.72 21.24 -1.47
CA MET A 43 10.56 20.59 -0.16
C MET A 43 9.29 19.72 -0.10
N ASP A 44 8.26 20.04 -0.87
CA ASP A 44 7.06 19.20 -0.94
C ASP A 44 7.33 17.86 -1.66
N ILE A 45 8.27 17.86 -2.62
CA ILE A 45 8.76 16.64 -3.28
C ILE A 45 9.65 15.84 -2.32
N ILE A 46 10.51 16.50 -1.53
CA ILE A 46 11.40 15.80 -0.60
C ILE A 46 10.63 15.17 0.57
N TYR A 47 9.63 15.88 1.10
CA TYR A 47 8.83 15.42 2.24
C TYR A 47 7.59 14.61 1.85
N GLY A 48 7.34 14.37 0.57
CA GLY A 48 6.14 13.65 0.11
C GLY A 48 4.84 14.36 0.45
N LYS A 49 4.86 15.70 0.57
CA LYS A 49 3.72 16.55 0.93
C LYS A 49 2.88 16.99 -0.28
N THR A 50 3.28 16.61 -1.49
CA THR A 50 2.61 16.95 -2.75
C THR A 50 1.20 16.40 -2.88
N ALA A 51 0.97 15.18 -2.41
CA ALA A 51 -0.36 14.61 -2.26
C ALA A 51 -0.36 13.68 -1.05
N LEU A 52 -1.49 13.58 -0.35
CA LEU A 52 -1.70 12.70 0.81
C LEU A 52 -1.41 11.21 0.50
N HIS A 53 -1.12 10.83 -0.74
CA HIS A 53 -0.94 9.45 -1.14
C HIS A 53 0.46 9.18 -1.73
N LEU A 54 1.18 10.24 -2.15
CA LEU A 54 2.57 10.16 -2.58
C LEU A 54 3.53 9.87 -1.41
N TYR A 55 3.15 10.25 -0.18
CA TYR A 55 3.94 9.87 0.99
C TYR A 55 4.07 8.35 1.16
N TYR A 56 3.08 7.55 0.75
CA TYR A 56 3.18 6.09 0.84
C TYR A 56 4.29 5.54 -0.05
N MET A 57 4.45 6.14 -1.24
CA MET A 57 5.56 5.79 -2.13
C MET A 57 6.90 6.17 -1.48
N PHE A 58 6.96 7.32 -0.79
CA PHE A 58 8.15 7.71 -0.02
C PHE A 58 8.49 6.71 1.09
N TYR A 59 7.55 6.32 1.95
CA TYR A 59 7.81 5.31 2.98
C TYR A 59 8.13 3.94 2.40
N TYR A 60 7.45 3.56 1.31
CA TYR A 60 7.79 2.33 0.61
C TYR A 60 9.26 2.33 0.16
N MET A 61 9.79 3.46 -0.35
CA MET A 61 11.21 3.58 -0.68
C MET A 61 12.10 3.47 0.55
N VAL A 62 11.77 4.17 1.64
CA VAL A 62 12.50 4.08 2.91
C VAL A 62 12.55 2.62 3.39
N PHE A 63 11.42 1.91 3.44
CA PHE A 63 11.38 0.51 3.83
C PHE A 63 12.10 -0.41 2.82
N ALA A 64 11.96 -0.18 1.52
CA ALA A 64 12.62 -0.99 0.50
C ALA A 64 14.16 -0.91 0.56
N ILE A 65 14.70 0.20 1.07
CA ILE A 65 16.13 0.41 1.31
C ILE A 65 16.52 -0.16 2.69
N LEU A 66 15.78 0.17 3.74
CA LEU A 66 16.17 -0.14 5.13
C LEU A 66 15.85 -1.58 5.55
N CYS A 67 14.70 -2.15 5.17
CA CYS A 67 14.32 -3.50 5.60
C CYS A 67 15.32 -4.59 5.16
N PRO A 68 15.92 -4.54 3.95
CA PRO A 68 16.98 -5.49 3.60
C PRO A 68 18.22 -5.43 4.51
N LEU A 69 18.51 -4.29 5.14
CA LEU A 69 19.64 -4.18 6.09
C LEU A 69 19.42 -5.03 7.33
N LEU A 70 18.16 -5.34 7.70
CA LEU A 70 17.86 -6.24 8.80
C LEU A 70 18.42 -7.64 8.58
N TYR A 71 18.61 -8.08 7.33
CA TYR A 71 19.23 -9.37 7.03
C TYR A 71 20.75 -9.40 7.29
N LEU A 72 21.38 -8.25 7.54
CA LEU A 72 22.78 -8.19 8.01
C LEU A 72 22.89 -8.50 9.51
N LEU A 73 21.78 -8.42 10.26
CA LEU A 73 21.77 -8.75 11.68
C LEU A 73 21.77 -10.28 11.91
N PRO A 74 22.33 -10.76 13.03
CA PRO A 74 22.17 -12.15 13.47
C PRO A 74 20.69 -12.54 13.54
N LYS A 75 20.36 -13.79 13.17
CA LYS A 75 18.97 -14.27 13.05
C LYS A 75 18.12 -14.00 14.29
N THR A 76 18.69 -14.19 15.48
CA THR A 76 18.03 -13.93 16.76
C THR A 76 17.68 -12.45 16.93
N LEU A 77 18.63 -11.55 16.67
CA LEU A 77 18.43 -10.11 16.79
C LEU A 77 17.43 -9.59 15.75
N ARG A 78 17.53 -10.08 14.51
CA ARG A 78 16.56 -9.78 13.44
C ARG A 78 15.15 -10.16 13.85
N ARG A 79 14.96 -11.36 14.41
CA ARG A 79 13.65 -11.84 14.90
C ARG A 79 13.07 -10.92 15.97
N TYR A 80 13.85 -10.56 16.99
CA TYR A 80 13.40 -9.62 18.02
C TYR A 80 13.05 -8.26 17.44
N PHE A 81 13.84 -7.77 16.48
CA PHE A 81 13.55 -6.52 15.79
C PHE A 81 12.23 -6.58 14.99
N LEU A 82 11.97 -7.68 14.30
CA LEU A 82 10.71 -7.87 13.57
C LEU A 82 9.51 -7.92 14.53
N TYR A 83 9.63 -8.58 15.68
CA TYR A 83 8.57 -8.54 16.71
C TYR A 83 8.39 -7.13 17.28
N PHE A 84 9.48 -6.40 17.53
CA PHE A 84 9.40 -5.00 17.94
C PHE A 84 8.66 -4.14 16.90
N MET A 85 8.92 -4.32 15.60
CA MET A 85 8.20 -3.62 14.53
C MET A 85 6.69 -3.91 14.57
N ILE A 86 6.29 -5.16 14.79
CA ILE A 86 4.86 -5.53 14.92
C ILE A 86 4.23 -4.89 16.16
N LEU A 87 4.87 -5.02 17.32
CA LEU A 87 4.31 -4.54 18.58
C LEU A 87 4.25 -3.01 18.63
N SER A 88 5.30 -2.33 18.17
CA SER A 88 5.31 -0.86 18.07
C SER A 88 4.25 -0.34 17.07
N ASN A 89 3.95 -1.10 16.02
CA ASN A 89 2.89 -0.76 15.08
C ASN A 89 1.50 -0.80 15.73
N VAL A 90 1.20 -1.86 16.48
CA VAL A 90 -0.03 -1.99 17.27
C VAL A 90 -0.10 -0.89 18.33
N ALA A 91 0.98 -0.68 19.09
CA ALA A 91 1.04 0.35 20.12
C ALA A 91 0.78 1.76 19.54
N MET A 92 1.41 2.09 18.40
CA MET A 92 1.23 3.39 17.78
C MET A 92 -0.22 3.63 17.33
N THR A 93 -0.87 2.62 16.79
CA THR A 93 -2.26 2.77 16.35
C THR A 93 -3.24 2.84 17.51
N PHE A 94 -2.97 2.12 18.59
CA PHE A 94 -3.71 2.25 19.84
C PHE A 94 -3.55 3.66 20.46
N ILE A 95 -2.32 4.20 20.49
CA ILE A 95 -2.07 5.56 20.97
C ILE A 95 -2.83 6.60 20.12
N LEU A 96 -2.81 6.45 18.79
CA LEU A 96 -3.54 7.36 17.89
C LEU A 96 -5.05 7.27 18.07
N GLU A 97 -5.57 6.07 18.32
CA GLU A 97 -6.99 5.85 18.58
C GLU A 97 -7.42 6.47 19.93
N ILE A 98 -6.65 6.28 21.00
CA ILE A 98 -6.89 6.93 22.29
C ILE A 98 -6.81 8.45 22.15
N SER A 99 -5.75 8.95 21.50
CA SER A 99 -5.54 10.39 21.31
C SER A 99 -6.71 11.04 20.59
N LYS A 100 -7.26 10.36 19.58
CA LYS A 100 -8.43 10.83 18.84
C LYS A 100 -9.74 10.71 19.65
N THR A 101 -9.93 9.61 20.37
CA THR A 101 -11.19 9.32 21.09
C THR A 101 -11.35 10.21 22.32
N TYR A 102 -10.27 10.44 23.05
CA TYR A 102 -10.28 11.22 24.30
C TYR A 102 -9.77 12.65 24.12
N HIS A 103 -9.47 13.07 22.89
CA HIS A 103 -8.89 14.38 22.58
C HIS A 103 -7.61 14.69 23.38
N LEU A 104 -6.82 13.65 23.67
CA LEU A 104 -5.55 13.76 24.40
C LEU A 104 -4.37 13.86 23.44
N HIS A 105 -3.43 14.76 23.73
CA HIS A 105 -2.18 14.87 22.97
C HIS A 105 -1.09 13.99 23.60
N ILE A 106 -1.13 12.68 23.34
CA ILE A 106 -0.12 11.72 23.85
C ILE A 106 1.18 11.82 23.03
N LEU A 107 1.06 11.89 21.70
CA LEU A 107 2.19 12.03 20.78
C LEU A 107 1.84 13.02 19.68
N THR A 108 2.66 14.06 19.52
CA THR A 108 2.57 15.00 18.40
C THR A 108 3.40 14.46 17.24
N PHE A 109 2.71 13.95 16.22
CA PHE A 109 3.36 13.55 14.97
C PHE A 109 2.94 14.50 13.84
N SER A 110 3.86 15.35 13.39
CA SER A 110 3.63 16.29 12.29
C SER A 110 3.87 15.61 10.94
N GLY A 111 3.05 14.62 10.61
CA GLY A 111 3.12 13.93 9.33
C GLY A 111 2.59 12.50 9.35
N PRO A 112 2.85 11.72 8.29
CA PRO A 112 2.52 10.31 8.27
C PRO A 112 3.49 9.52 9.16
N ASN A 113 2.97 8.65 10.02
CA ASN A 113 3.80 7.90 10.96
C ASN A 113 4.27 6.56 10.34
N PRO A 114 5.57 6.35 10.04
CA PRO A 114 6.06 5.11 9.45
C PRO A 114 5.87 3.88 10.34
N ILE A 115 5.88 4.05 11.67
CA ILE A 115 5.68 2.99 12.65
C ILE A 115 4.27 2.37 12.48
N LYS A 116 3.32 3.12 11.92
CA LYS A 116 1.98 2.64 11.60
C LYS A 116 1.93 1.59 10.48
N TRP A 117 3.00 1.41 9.70
CA TRP A 117 2.97 0.60 8.49
C TRP A 117 3.99 -0.53 8.49
N TRP A 118 5.07 -0.38 9.24
CA TRP A 118 6.17 -1.34 9.19
C TRP A 118 5.84 -2.72 9.79
N GLY A 119 4.79 -2.83 10.60
CA GLY A 119 4.38 -4.11 11.20
C GLY A 119 3.89 -5.09 10.15
N PHE A 120 3.18 -4.62 9.11
CA PHE A 120 2.77 -5.46 7.98
C PHE A 120 3.99 -6.01 7.21
N ILE A 121 5.03 -5.20 7.05
CA ILE A 121 6.28 -5.62 6.42
C ILE A 121 6.96 -6.69 7.28
N ALA A 122 7.01 -6.47 8.59
CA ALA A 122 7.61 -7.41 9.53
C ALA A 122 6.88 -8.77 9.57
N ILE A 123 5.55 -8.79 9.45
CA ILE A 123 4.77 -10.03 9.30
C ILE A 123 5.23 -10.78 8.05
N GLY A 124 5.33 -10.10 6.90
CA GLY A 124 5.78 -10.73 5.65
C GLY A 124 7.21 -11.26 5.74
N MET A 125 8.11 -10.51 6.37
CA MET A 125 9.50 -10.94 6.58
C MET A 125 9.59 -12.15 7.52
N LEU A 126 8.83 -12.17 8.61
CA LEU A 126 8.75 -13.32 9.52
C LEU A 126 8.22 -14.56 8.80
N LEU A 127 7.14 -14.42 8.02
CA LEU A 127 6.62 -15.55 7.22
C LEU A 127 7.67 -16.12 6.26
N GLY A 128 8.51 -15.25 5.68
CA GLY A 128 9.64 -15.68 4.84
C GLY A 128 10.75 -16.42 5.60
N GLU A 129 10.87 -16.23 6.92
CA GLU A 129 11.90 -16.88 7.75
C GLU A 129 11.50 -18.24 8.31
N TYR A 130 10.20 -18.57 8.30
CA TYR A 130 9.68 -19.84 8.83
C TYR A 130 8.91 -20.62 7.74
N PRO A 131 9.62 -21.40 6.91
CA PRO A 131 9.00 -22.28 5.91
C PRO A 131 7.96 -23.22 6.54
N GLN A 132 8.18 -23.65 7.78
CA GLN A 132 7.27 -24.50 8.56
C GLN A 132 5.87 -23.85 8.74
N ILE A 133 5.79 -22.53 8.87
CA ILE A 133 4.51 -21.82 8.95
C ILE A 133 3.79 -21.90 7.61
N ARG A 134 4.52 -21.74 6.50
CA ARG A 134 3.97 -21.90 5.15
C ARG A 134 3.47 -23.33 4.91
N GLU A 135 4.23 -24.33 5.31
CA GLU A 135 3.85 -25.75 5.24
C GLU A 135 2.60 -26.03 6.08
N TYR A 136 2.53 -25.49 7.31
CA TYR A 136 1.36 -25.61 8.17
C TYR A 136 0.12 -24.97 7.54
N ILE A 137 0.24 -23.73 7.03
CA ILE A 137 -0.87 -23.04 6.35
C ILE A 137 -1.32 -23.84 5.13
N ALA A 138 -0.40 -24.42 4.35
CA ALA A 138 -0.74 -25.24 3.20
C ALA A 138 -1.50 -26.51 3.62
N LYS A 139 -1.05 -27.20 4.68
CA LYS A 139 -1.70 -28.41 5.21
C LYS A 139 -3.08 -28.13 5.82
N HIS A 140 -3.27 -26.96 6.42
CA HIS A 140 -4.51 -26.57 7.11
C HIS A 140 -5.24 -25.41 6.42
N ALA A 141 -5.12 -25.30 5.09
CA ALA A 141 -5.57 -24.15 4.32
C ALA A 141 -7.04 -23.75 4.59
N ARG A 142 -7.96 -24.71 4.71
CA ARG A 142 -9.37 -24.41 5.03
C ARG A 142 -9.54 -23.77 6.40
N THR A 143 -8.90 -24.33 7.42
CA THR A 143 -8.95 -23.80 8.79
C THR A 143 -8.32 -22.42 8.87
N CYS A 144 -7.15 -22.24 8.25
CA CYS A 144 -6.47 -20.95 8.18
C CYS A 144 -7.31 -19.91 7.41
N PHE A 145 -8.01 -20.32 6.35
CA PHE A 145 -8.92 -19.46 5.61
C PHE A 145 -10.09 -18.99 6.48
N TYR A 146 -10.75 -19.90 7.21
CA TYR A 146 -11.84 -19.51 8.12
C TYR A 146 -11.36 -18.60 9.25
N PHE A 147 -10.18 -18.84 9.80
CA PHE A 147 -9.57 -17.93 10.76
C PHE A 147 -9.30 -16.54 10.17
N ALA A 148 -8.77 -16.48 8.94
CA ALA A 148 -8.52 -15.23 8.26
C ALA A 148 -9.81 -14.45 7.96
N VAL A 149 -10.87 -15.16 7.54
CA VAL A 149 -12.20 -14.56 7.34
C VAL A 149 -12.80 -14.07 8.67
N ALA A 150 -12.72 -14.87 9.73
CA ALA A 150 -13.19 -14.46 11.06
C ALA A 150 -12.47 -13.19 11.54
N LEU A 151 -11.14 -13.12 11.35
CA LEU A 151 -10.34 -11.95 11.68
C LEU A 151 -10.78 -10.72 10.86
N ALA A 152 -11.06 -10.90 9.56
CA ALA A 152 -11.57 -9.84 8.70
C ALA A 152 -12.95 -9.35 9.18
N VAL A 153 -13.84 -10.26 9.55
CA VAL A 153 -15.18 -9.94 10.08
C VAL A 153 -15.07 -9.16 11.38
N ILE A 154 -14.22 -9.57 12.32
CA ILE A 154 -13.99 -8.81 13.57
C ILE A 154 -13.53 -7.38 13.26
N GLY A 155 -12.60 -7.23 12.32
CA GLY A 155 -12.11 -5.91 11.89
C GLY A 155 -13.15 -5.06 11.13
N LEU A 156 -14.25 -5.65 10.68
CA LEU A 156 -15.37 -4.94 10.03
C LEU A 156 -16.52 -4.64 11.00
N VAL A 157 -16.84 -5.59 11.89
CA VAL A 157 -17.95 -5.51 12.83
C VAL A 157 -17.67 -4.48 13.92
N GLU A 158 -16.46 -4.41 14.49
CA GLU A 158 -16.13 -3.39 15.49
C GLU A 158 -16.37 -1.96 14.95
N PRO A 159 -15.87 -1.57 13.76
CA PRO A 159 -16.12 -0.24 13.24
C PRO A 159 -17.59 0.00 12.90
N PHE A 160 -18.30 -1.03 12.46
CA PHE A 160 -19.72 -0.98 12.15
C PHE A 160 -20.57 -0.70 13.38
N LEU A 161 -20.38 -1.48 14.45
CA LEU A 161 -21.08 -1.27 15.73
C LEU A 161 -20.76 0.10 16.34
N ASN A 162 -19.55 0.60 16.11
CA ASN A 162 -19.11 1.91 16.60
C ASN A 162 -19.40 3.07 15.62
N ASN A 163 -20.20 2.88 14.56
CA ASN A 163 -20.53 3.92 13.56
C ASN A 163 -19.30 4.64 12.96
N THR A 164 -18.20 3.92 12.80
CA THR A 164 -16.90 4.43 12.31
C THR A 164 -16.47 3.82 10.97
N VAL A 165 -17.39 3.14 10.27
CA VAL A 165 -17.16 2.62 8.92
C VAL A 165 -16.80 3.77 7.98
N GLY A 166 -15.69 3.64 7.25
CA GLY A 166 -15.12 4.69 6.40
C GLY A 166 -14.09 5.60 7.10
N TYR A 167 -13.98 5.56 8.43
CA TYR A 167 -12.95 6.27 9.21
C TYR A 167 -11.86 5.33 9.77
N LEU A 168 -11.81 4.10 9.26
CA LEU A 168 -10.91 3.01 9.62
C LEU A 168 -9.42 3.37 9.58
N PHE A 169 -9.04 4.45 8.91
CA PHE A 169 -7.66 4.79 8.68
C PHE A 169 -6.83 4.89 9.96
N ASN A 170 -7.41 5.31 11.10
CA ASN A 170 -6.71 5.47 12.38
C ASN A 170 -7.23 4.52 13.48
N LYS A 171 -7.94 3.45 13.12
CA LYS A 171 -8.45 2.48 14.09
C LYS A 171 -7.59 1.23 14.16
N VAL A 172 -7.44 0.67 15.34
CA VAL A 172 -6.78 -0.62 15.56
C VAL A 172 -7.54 -1.74 14.86
N ALA A 173 -8.87 -1.63 14.68
CA ALA A 173 -9.66 -2.61 13.93
C ALA A 173 -9.29 -2.73 12.44
N LEU A 174 -8.56 -1.76 11.87
CA LEU A 174 -8.01 -1.90 10.52
C LEU A 174 -7.00 -3.05 10.41
N PHE A 175 -6.28 -3.37 11.49
CA PHE A 175 -5.28 -4.45 11.50
C PHE A 175 -5.89 -5.83 11.30
N PRO A 176 -6.86 -6.29 12.13
CA PRO A 176 -7.51 -7.57 11.91
C PRO A 176 -8.22 -7.61 10.55
N LEU A 177 -8.82 -6.49 10.10
CA LEU A 177 -9.42 -6.40 8.77
C LEU A 177 -8.40 -6.64 7.65
N ALA A 178 -7.31 -5.87 7.63
CA ALA A 178 -6.29 -5.92 6.59
C ALA A 178 -5.54 -7.26 6.59
N ILE A 179 -5.16 -7.76 7.77
CA ILE A 179 -4.50 -9.07 7.92
C ILE A 179 -5.45 -10.19 7.47
N GLY A 180 -6.70 -10.16 7.93
CA GLY A 180 -7.70 -11.16 7.60
C GLY A 180 -7.98 -11.25 6.11
N ILE A 181 -8.25 -10.12 5.45
CA ILE A 181 -8.49 -10.07 4.00
C ILE A 181 -7.24 -10.54 3.24
N THR A 182 -6.05 -10.04 3.61
CA THR A 182 -4.81 -10.37 2.91
C THR A 182 -4.51 -11.86 3.00
N LEU A 183 -4.63 -12.45 4.20
CA LEU A 183 -4.42 -13.89 4.41
C LEU A 183 -5.48 -14.73 3.71
N ALA A 184 -6.75 -14.33 3.77
CA ALA A 184 -7.83 -15.05 3.10
C ALA A 184 -7.62 -15.09 1.58
N LEU A 185 -7.26 -13.97 0.97
CA LEU A 185 -6.94 -13.89 -0.46
C LEU A 185 -5.69 -14.70 -0.80
N ALA A 186 -4.62 -14.59 -0.01
CA ALA A 186 -3.38 -15.33 -0.23
C ALA A 186 -3.61 -16.86 -0.16
N ILE A 187 -4.39 -17.32 0.82
CA ILE A 187 -4.73 -18.74 0.96
C ILE A 187 -5.63 -19.19 -0.19
N TYR A 188 -6.66 -18.42 -0.52
CA TYR A 188 -7.58 -18.74 -1.61
C TYR A 188 -6.85 -18.89 -2.94
N TYR A 189 -6.02 -17.91 -3.31
CA TYR A 189 -5.25 -17.88 -4.57
C TYR A 189 -3.98 -18.75 -4.55
N SER A 190 -3.65 -19.41 -3.44
CA SER A 190 -2.57 -20.40 -3.43
C SER A 190 -2.95 -21.74 -4.08
N GLY A 191 -4.24 -22.00 -4.27
CA GLY A 191 -4.72 -23.17 -5.01
C GLY A 191 -4.65 -22.98 -6.53
N GLU A 192 -4.52 -24.09 -7.26
CA GLU A 192 -4.50 -24.08 -8.72
C GLU A 192 -5.87 -23.68 -9.32
N ASN A 193 -5.85 -22.97 -10.46
CA ASN A 193 -7.02 -22.66 -11.29
C ASN A 193 -8.22 -22.04 -10.56
N ARG A 194 -7.97 -21.12 -9.61
CA ARG A 194 -9.04 -20.40 -8.90
C ARG A 194 -9.73 -19.38 -9.81
N PRO A 195 -11.07 -19.28 -9.77
CA PRO A 195 -11.80 -18.27 -10.54
C PRO A 195 -11.41 -16.86 -10.09
N GLY A 196 -11.38 -15.91 -11.02
CA GLY A 196 -11.01 -14.52 -10.75
C GLY A 196 -9.51 -14.24 -10.74
N THR A 197 -8.63 -15.25 -10.78
CA THR A 197 -7.16 -15.06 -10.73
C THR A 197 -6.65 -14.13 -11.83
N LYS A 198 -7.12 -14.31 -13.08
CA LYS A 198 -6.72 -13.45 -14.21
C LYS A 198 -7.18 -12.00 -14.01
N LEU A 199 -8.42 -11.79 -13.57
CA LEU A 199 -8.98 -10.46 -13.32
C LEU A 199 -8.28 -9.75 -12.16
N LEU A 200 -8.08 -10.44 -11.03
CA LEU A 200 -7.41 -9.86 -9.87
C LEU A 200 -5.92 -9.63 -10.11
N SER A 201 -5.25 -10.49 -10.88
CA SER A 201 -3.89 -10.23 -11.35
C SER A 201 -3.87 -9.02 -12.29
N PHE A 202 -4.82 -8.93 -13.21
CA PHE A 202 -4.95 -7.79 -14.12
C PHE A 202 -5.16 -6.47 -13.35
N VAL A 203 -6.09 -6.44 -12.39
CA VAL A 203 -6.36 -5.28 -11.54
C VAL A 203 -5.18 -4.99 -10.61
N GLY A 204 -4.60 -6.00 -9.96
CA GLY A 204 -3.47 -5.89 -9.03
C GLY A 204 -2.18 -5.40 -9.68
N ASN A 205 -1.93 -5.76 -10.94
CA ASN A 205 -0.81 -5.19 -11.70
C ASN A 205 -1.06 -3.72 -12.09
N ARG A 206 -2.30 -3.24 -11.93
CA ARG A 206 -2.77 -1.89 -12.29
C ARG A 206 -3.13 -1.04 -11.08
N THR A 207 -3.26 -1.61 -9.88
CA THR A 207 -3.74 -0.91 -8.68
C THR A 207 -2.88 0.28 -8.32
N LEU A 208 -1.56 0.24 -8.45
CA LEU A 208 -0.73 1.43 -8.21
C LEU A 208 -1.02 2.55 -9.20
N GLY A 209 -1.25 2.22 -10.48
CA GLY A 209 -1.63 3.19 -11.50
C GLY A 209 -3.03 3.75 -11.28
N ILE A 210 -3.99 2.90 -10.89
CA ILE A 210 -5.35 3.31 -10.50
C ILE A 210 -5.28 4.21 -9.25
N TYR A 211 -4.48 3.82 -8.27
CA TYR A 211 -4.23 4.58 -7.05
C TYR A 211 -3.54 5.92 -7.30
N LEU A 212 -2.74 6.06 -8.35
CA LEU A 212 -2.13 7.35 -8.70
C LEU A 212 -2.96 8.14 -9.71
N GLY A 213 -3.83 7.50 -10.49
CA GLY A 213 -4.72 8.17 -11.43
C GLY A 213 -6.01 8.69 -10.78
N HIS A 214 -6.51 8.01 -9.74
CA HIS A 214 -7.85 8.28 -9.22
C HIS A 214 -8.03 9.71 -8.72
N PHE A 215 -7.00 10.37 -8.18
CA PHE A 215 -7.14 11.74 -7.67
C PHE A 215 -7.51 12.76 -8.73
N PHE A 216 -6.96 12.62 -9.94
CA PHE A 216 -7.30 13.52 -11.05
C PHE A 216 -8.77 13.42 -11.45
N LEU A 217 -9.43 12.31 -11.08
CA LEU A 217 -10.81 12.01 -11.41
C LEU A 217 -11.73 12.23 -10.20
N VAL A 218 -11.32 11.80 -9.01
CA VAL A 218 -12.15 11.77 -7.81
C VAL A 218 -12.55 13.17 -7.37
N ASP A 219 -11.63 14.13 -7.34
CA ASP A 219 -11.97 15.48 -6.89
C ASP A 219 -13.00 16.17 -7.80
N PRO A 220 -12.83 16.24 -9.13
CA PRO A 220 -13.86 16.81 -10.00
C PRO A 220 -15.13 15.94 -10.04
N LEU A 221 -15.03 14.61 -10.06
CA LEU A 221 -16.22 13.75 -10.08
C LEU A 221 -17.05 13.88 -8.79
N ARG A 222 -16.40 13.89 -7.63
CA ARG A 222 -17.08 13.93 -6.34
C ARG A 222 -17.63 15.31 -6.00
N ASN A 223 -16.90 16.37 -6.34
CA ASN A 223 -17.24 17.72 -5.87
C ASN A 223 -17.97 18.56 -6.92
N ILE A 224 -17.84 18.23 -8.21
CA ILE A 224 -18.41 19.04 -9.31
C ILE A 224 -19.50 18.26 -10.06
N LEU A 225 -19.22 17.03 -10.50
CA LEU A 225 -20.10 16.30 -11.43
C LEU A 225 -21.17 15.43 -10.74
N LEU A 226 -20.82 14.73 -9.67
CA LEU A 226 -21.67 13.75 -8.98
C LEU A 226 -21.63 13.93 -7.45
N PRO A 227 -22.07 15.09 -6.93
CA PRO A 227 -22.12 15.31 -5.50
C PRO A 227 -23.14 14.35 -4.86
N GLY A 228 -22.66 13.41 -4.04
CA GLY A 228 -23.49 12.52 -3.23
C GLY A 228 -23.40 11.03 -3.59
N ASP A 229 -23.16 10.69 -4.86
CA ASP A 229 -23.07 9.28 -5.29
C ASP A 229 -21.62 8.75 -5.30
N ARG A 230 -21.16 8.36 -4.11
CA ARG A 230 -19.78 7.86 -3.93
C ARG A 230 -19.53 6.52 -4.60
N ALA A 231 -20.57 5.70 -4.78
CA ALA A 231 -20.44 4.38 -5.39
C ALA A 231 -20.23 4.52 -6.89
N LEU A 232 -21.03 5.35 -7.55
CA LEU A 232 -20.90 5.63 -8.97
C LEU A 232 -19.55 6.30 -9.29
N VAL A 233 -19.13 7.28 -8.48
CA VAL A 233 -17.80 7.90 -8.62
C VAL A 233 -16.69 6.85 -8.53
N ALA A 234 -16.75 5.91 -7.57
CA ALA A 234 -15.75 4.85 -7.43
C ALA A 234 -15.72 3.92 -8.66
N ILE A 235 -16.89 3.57 -9.21
CA ILE A 235 -17.01 2.75 -10.42
C ILE A 235 -16.41 3.46 -11.64
N ILE A 236 -16.78 4.73 -11.87
CA ILE A 236 -16.26 5.52 -12.99
C ILE A 236 -14.74 5.63 -12.89
N VAL A 237 -14.23 6.00 -11.72
CA VAL A 237 -12.78 6.09 -11.46
C VAL A 237 -12.08 4.78 -11.77
N LEU A 238 -12.61 3.65 -11.30
CA LEU A 238 -12.02 2.33 -11.55
C LEU A 238 -11.93 2.04 -13.04
N PHE A 239 -13.03 2.17 -13.79
CA PHE A 239 -13.06 1.87 -15.22
C PHE A 239 -12.22 2.86 -16.04
N THR A 240 -12.27 4.16 -15.73
CA THR A 240 -11.46 5.17 -16.41
C THR A 240 -9.97 4.93 -16.17
N CYS A 241 -9.55 4.61 -14.94
CA CYS A 241 -8.15 4.30 -14.65
C CYS A 241 -7.68 3.00 -15.32
N ILE A 242 -8.54 1.97 -15.41
CA ILE A 242 -8.24 0.75 -16.17
C ILE A 242 -8.05 1.08 -17.64
N ALA A 243 -9.01 1.79 -18.25
CA ALA A 243 -8.97 2.16 -19.67
C ALA A 243 -7.74 3.03 -20.00
N ALA A 244 -7.45 4.05 -19.19
CA ALA A 244 -6.30 4.91 -19.37
C ALA A 244 -4.97 4.13 -19.30
N LYS A 245 -4.89 3.13 -18.42
CA LYS A 245 -3.70 2.29 -18.33
C LYS A 245 -3.59 1.34 -19.54
N ASP A 246 -4.68 0.78 -20.01
CA ASP A 246 -4.65 -0.09 -21.20
C ASP A 246 -4.26 0.68 -22.46
N ILE A 247 -4.74 1.92 -22.62
CA ILE A 247 -4.31 2.82 -23.72
C ILE A 247 -2.81 3.10 -23.64
N LYS A 248 -2.29 3.40 -22.44
CA LYS A 248 -0.86 3.62 -22.23
C LYS A 248 -0.04 2.36 -22.57
N ASP A 249 -0.46 1.20 -22.10
CA ASP A 249 0.26 -0.06 -22.33
C ASP A 249 0.27 -0.41 -23.83
N TRP A 250 -0.84 -0.18 -24.54
CA TRP A 250 -0.93 -0.30 -26.00
C TRP A 250 -0.01 0.69 -26.73
N PHE A 251 0.01 1.96 -26.30
CA PHE A 251 0.87 2.97 -26.90
C PHE A 251 2.35 2.64 -26.69
N LEU A 252 2.75 2.21 -25.49
CA LEU A 252 4.12 1.77 -25.20
C LEU A 252 4.51 0.53 -26.02
N PHE A 253 3.58 -0.39 -26.23
CA PHE A 253 3.78 -1.55 -27.10
C PHE A 253 4.06 -1.11 -28.54
N LYS A 254 3.21 -0.25 -29.11
CA LYS A 254 3.38 0.31 -30.45
C LYS A 254 4.67 1.10 -30.61
N LEU A 255 5.07 1.85 -29.58
CA LEU A 255 6.29 2.65 -29.60
C LEU A 255 7.54 1.76 -29.57
N ARG A 256 7.52 0.66 -28.79
CA ARG A 256 8.59 -0.35 -28.81
C ARG A 256 8.68 -1.07 -30.15
N GLU A 257 7.55 -1.43 -30.74
CA GLU A 257 7.46 -2.02 -32.08
C GLU A 257 8.09 -1.07 -33.12
N SER A 258 7.77 0.22 -33.06
CA SER A 258 8.35 1.22 -33.97
C SER A 258 9.84 1.50 -33.78
N MET A 259 10.39 1.26 -32.58
CA MET A 259 11.81 1.47 -32.26
C MET A 259 12.67 0.23 -32.49
N GLY A 260 12.09 -0.88 -33.00
CA GLY A 260 12.83 -2.12 -33.26
C GLY A 260 13.42 -2.77 -32.00
N TRP A 261 12.86 -2.49 -30.83
CA TRP A 261 13.33 -3.12 -29.58
C TRP A 261 12.72 -4.52 -29.49
N GLU A 262 13.43 -5.51 -30.03
CA GLU A 262 13.07 -6.92 -29.88
C GLU A 262 12.94 -7.27 -28.40
N THR A 263 11.83 -7.94 -28.09
CA THR A 263 11.51 -8.45 -26.76
C THR A 263 12.51 -9.52 -26.34
N VAL A 264 13.36 -9.20 -25.37
CA VAL A 264 14.04 -10.18 -24.51
C VAL A 264 13.34 -10.25 -23.16
#